data_AF-A0A8T1MZU6-F1
#
_entry.id   AF-A0A8T1MZU6-F1
#
_cell.length_a   1.000
_cell.length_b   1.000
_cell.length_c   1.000
_cell.angle_alpha   90.00
_cell.angle_beta   90.00
_cell.angle_gamma   90.00
#
_symmetry.space_group_name_H-M   'P 1'
#
loop_
_entity.id
_entity.type
_entity.pdbx_description
1 polymer ?
#
loop_
_entity_poly.entity_id
_entity_poly.type
_entity_poly.pdbx_seq_one_letter_code
_entity_poly.pdbx_strand_id
1 'polypeptide(L)'
;MDTDCHNYFGSNLDWEVKDVMPKTAGEVTVSFIGTRLNDSGDLFLPGGSVEVQFTVYAKDTKPYDAFYYEVAGGLCVEVRIVIDRLKAKNQHTRVAPVLLVFSNQSMEDDDDFVQVSGYPQTVSDGPLGRLLSQYILLDKRVKAGQVGHDTPPAYIQSVPVSVTNPDPGSASHSLRLANLGYRKLVKHSGTAKKYSRSLVYAYYGDRFNQVHQGSHEGYVGAREQFVNLGTPKDGFYVASNYSA
;
A
#
# COMPACT_ATOMS: atom_id res chain seq x y z
N MET A 1 -7.93 26.39 7.13
CA MET A 1 -7.22 26.32 5.85
C MET A 1 -5.75 26.40 6.16
N ASP A 2 -5.10 25.25 6.26
CA ASP A 2 -3.67 25.04 6.02
C ASP A 2 -3.49 23.52 5.97
N THR A 3 -3.71 22.93 4.80
CA THR A 3 -3.59 21.48 4.58
C THR A 3 -2.54 21.25 3.51
N ASP A 4 -1.31 21.68 3.83
CA ASP A 4 -0.12 21.31 3.09
C ASP A 4 0.11 19.81 3.25
N CYS A 5 -0.61 19.02 2.46
CA CYS A 5 -0.29 17.62 2.24
C CYS A 5 0.91 17.57 1.31
N HIS A 6 2.10 17.34 1.88
CA HIS A 6 3.28 17.10 1.08
C HIS A 6 3.26 15.68 0.54
N ASN A 7 3.05 15.57 -0.77
CA ASN A 7 3.15 14.31 -1.46
C ASN A 7 4.62 14.04 -1.78
N TYR A 8 5.20 13.04 -1.15
CA TYR A 8 6.50 12.52 -1.53
C TYR A 8 6.31 11.38 -2.50
N PHE A 9 7.01 11.47 -3.63
CA PHE A 9 6.96 10.41 -4.61
C PHE A 9 8.07 9.42 -4.31
N GLY A 10 7.73 8.13 -4.20
CA GLY A 10 8.68 7.09 -3.81
C GLY A 10 9.94 7.08 -4.66
N SER A 11 9.88 7.45 -5.95
CA SER A 11 11.08 7.50 -6.81
C SER A 11 12.10 8.59 -6.42
N ASN A 12 11.72 9.53 -5.54
CA ASN A 12 12.65 10.54 -5.02
C ASN A 12 13.44 10.03 -3.82
N LEU A 13 13.04 8.91 -3.21
CA LEU A 13 13.85 8.26 -2.18
C LEU A 13 15.05 7.58 -2.83
N ASP A 14 16.20 7.70 -2.19
CA ASP A 14 17.41 6.95 -2.52
C ASP A 14 17.27 5.53 -1.94
N TRP A 15 16.83 4.60 -2.79
CA TRP A 15 16.53 3.23 -2.37
C TRP A 15 17.77 2.35 -2.40
N GLU A 16 18.00 1.67 -1.29
CA GLU A 16 19.01 0.63 -1.16
C GLU A 16 18.32 -0.71 -0.88
N VAL A 17 18.91 -1.78 -1.39
CA VAL A 17 18.54 -3.13 -0.98
C VAL A 17 19.07 -3.34 0.42
N LYS A 18 18.17 -3.47 1.40
CA LYS A 18 18.54 -3.67 2.80
C LYS A 18 18.92 -5.13 3.04
N ASP A 19 18.05 -6.04 2.61
CA ASP A 19 18.20 -7.47 2.82
C ASP A 19 17.58 -8.25 1.64
N VAL A 20 18.28 -9.30 1.21
CA VAL A 20 17.76 -10.35 0.31
C VAL A 20 18.09 -11.66 0.98
N MET A 21 17.15 -12.20 1.74
CA MET A 21 17.41 -13.37 2.57
C MET A 21 16.30 -14.42 2.37
N PRO A 22 16.64 -15.70 2.10
CA PRO A 22 15.81 -16.77 2.59
C PRO A 22 15.91 -16.74 4.12
N LYS A 23 14.89 -16.22 4.82
CA LYS A 23 14.90 -16.18 6.29
C LYS A 23 14.87 -17.60 6.87
N THR A 24 14.21 -18.52 6.17
CA THR A 24 14.18 -19.97 6.42
C THR A 24 13.94 -20.70 5.09
N ALA A 25 13.99 -22.04 5.09
CA ALA A 25 13.63 -22.85 3.92
C ALA A 25 12.17 -22.66 3.42
N GLY A 26 11.33 -21.96 4.19
CA GLY A 26 9.92 -21.73 3.88
C GLY A 26 9.53 -20.28 3.62
N GLU A 27 10.46 -19.33 3.62
CA GLU A 27 10.17 -17.89 3.47
C GLU A 27 11.29 -17.18 2.72
N VAL A 28 10.92 -16.36 1.74
CA VAL A 28 11.83 -15.44 1.06
C VAL A 28 11.36 -14.01 1.29
N THR A 29 12.24 -13.16 1.82
CA THR A 29 11.99 -11.73 2.00
C THR A 29 13.00 -10.91 1.22
N VAL A 30 12.51 -9.88 0.54
CA VAL A 30 13.31 -8.82 -0.08
C VAL A 30 12.88 -7.49 0.50
N SER A 31 13.83 -6.74 1.06
CA SER A 31 13.56 -5.46 1.72
C SER A 31 14.35 -4.33 1.05
N PHE A 32 13.65 -3.22 0.79
CA PHE A 32 14.22 -1.99 0.28
C PHE A 32 14.06 -0.88 1.31
N ILE A 33 15.09 -0.08 1.51
CA ILE A 33 15.09 1.02 2.48
C ILE A 33 15.49 2.32 1.79
N GLY A 34 14.77 3.40 2.12
CA GLY A 34 15.11 4.76 1.72
C GLY A 34 15.29 5.62 2.97
N THR A 35 16.48 6.21 3.12
CA THR A 35 16.85 7.01 4.31
C THR A 35 17.03 8.50 3.99
N ARG A 36 17.00 8.87 2.70
CA ARG A 36 17.16 10.24 2.22
C ARG A 36 16.46 10.45 0.89
N LEU A 37 16.22 11.72 0.55
CA LEU A 37 15.72 12.12 -0.76
C LEU A 37 16.87 12.50 -1.70
N ASN A 38 16.69 12.24 -2.99
CA ASN A 38 17.60 12.63 -4.07
C ASN A 38 17.54 14.14 -4.39
N ASP A 39 16.53 14.86 -3.91
CA ASP A 39 16.26 16.27 -4.23
C ASP A 39 16.59 17.25 -3.09
N SER A 40 17.55 16.88 -2.22
CA SER A 40 18.15 17.70 -1.14
C SER A 40 17.26 18.06 0.07
N GLY A 41 16.01 17.59 0.12
CA GLY A 41 15.13 17.78 1.27
C GLY A 41 15.48 16.85 2.45
N ASP A 42 15.62 17.41 3.65
CA ASP A 42 15.80 16.63 4.88
C ASP A 42 14.44 16.24 5.48
N LEU A 43 14.00 15.03 5.14
CA LEU A 43 12.67 14.49 5.44
C LEU A 43 12.60 13.66 6.73
N PHE A 44 13.74 13.17 7.21
CA PHE A 44 13.82 12.17 8.26
C PHE A 44 14.48 12.76 9.50
N LEU A 45 13.98 12.44 10.69
CA LEU A 45 14.75 12.66 11.92
C LEU A 45 15.96 11.71 11.92
N PRO A 46 16.99 11.93 12.77
CA PRO A 46 18.14 11.05 12.84
C PRO A 46 17.75 9.56 13.00
N GLY A 47 18.23 8.74 12.06
CA GLY A 47 17.94 7.31 11.97
C GLY A 47 16.58 6.95 11.35
N GLY A 48 15.85 7.90 10.78
CA GLY A 48 14.57 7.65 10.10
C GLY A 48 14.72 7.03 8.71
N SER A 49 13.66 6.34 8.28
CA SER A 49 13.61 5.64 7.00
C SER A 49 12.18 5.36 6.54
N VAL A 50 12.04 5.06 5.25
CA VAL A 50 10.90 4.31 4.71
C VAL A 50 11.44 2.96 4.25
N GLU A 51 10.78 1.87 4.63
CA GLU A 51 11.14 0.53 4.19
C GLU A 51 9.94 -0.17 3.56
N VAL A 52 10.19 -0.89 2.46
CA VAL A 52 9.20 -1.73 1.81
C VAL A 52 9.75 -3.14 1.75
N GLN A 53 9.03 -4.07 2.36
CA GLN A 53 9.39 -5.48 2.40
C GLN A 53 8.38 -6.29 1.61
N PHE A 54 8.89 -7.22 0.81
CA PHE A 54 8.10 -8.20 0.07
C PHE A 54 8.44 -9.58 0.60
N THR A 55 7.44 -10.31 1.09
CA THR A 55 7.64 -11.65 1.63
C THR A 55 6.74 -12.65 0.92
N VAL A 56 7.31 -13.78 0.52
CA VAL A 56 6.59 -14.94 0.00
C VAL A 56 6.83 -16.12 0.92
N TYR A 57 5.73 -16.78 1.29
CA TYR A 57 5.74 -17.96 2.14
C TYR A 57 5.51 -19.22 1.32
N ALA A 58 6.18 -20.31 1.66
CA ALA A 58 5.99 -21.62 1.04
C ALA A 58 4.72 -22.35 1.55
N LYS A 59 4.18 -21.94 2.69
CA LYS A 59 2.98 -22.48 3.35
C LYS A 59 2.18 -21.35 3.94
N ASP A 60 0.90 -21.61 4.22
CA ASP A 60 0.04 -20.66 4.92
C ASP A 60 0.68 -20.27 6.25
N THR A 61 0.88 -18.96 6.45
CA THR A 61 1.68 -18.43 7.56
C THR A 61 0.98 -17.26 8.21
N LYS A 62 0.95 -17.25 9.55
CA LYS A 62 0.55 -16.07 10.33
C LYS A 62 1.82 -15.31 10.76
N PRO A 63 2.23 -14.25 10.05
CA PRO A 63 3.54 -13.63 10.28
C PRO A 63 3.61 -12.83 11.58
N TYR A 64 2.47 -12.31 12.06
CA TYR A 64 2.42 -11.54 13.31
C TYR A 64 1.18 -11.93 14.12
N ASP A 65 1.31 -11.94 15.44
CA ASP A 65 0.16 -12.15 16.33
C ASP A 65 -0.91 -11.07 16.18
N ALA A 66 -0.48 -9.85 15.83
CA ALA A 66 -1.34 -8.73 15.53
C ALA A 66 -2.13 -8.89 14.21
N PHE A 67 -1.76 -9.85 13.35
CA PHE A 67 -2.49 -10.11 12.12
C PHE A 67 -3.73 -10.95 12.42
N TYR A 68 -4.83 -10.58 11.77
CA TYR A 68 -6.12 -11.22 11.96
C TYR A 68 -6.31 -12.45 11.06
N TYR A 69 -5.33 -12.76 10.22
CA TYR A 69 -5.41 -13.78 9.18
C TYR A 69 -4.04 -14.36 8.82
N GLU A 70 -4.06 -15.46 8.08
CA GLU A 70 -2.89 -16.10 7.50
C GLU A 70 -2.66 -15.62 6.06
N VAL A 71 -1.40 -15.46 5.69
CA VAL A 71 -0.97 -15.21 4.31
C VAL A 71 -0.88 -16.56 3.61
N ALA A 72 -1.63 -16.73 2.52
CA ALA A 72 -1.67 -17.98 1.77
C ALA A 72 -0.31 -18.27 1.09
N GLY A 73 0.24 -19.46 1.32
CA GLY A 73 1.53 -19.88 0.79
C GLY A 73 1.52 -20.03 -0.73
N GLY A 74 2.53 -19.49 -1.41
CA GLY A 74 2.71 -19.58 -2.87
C GLY A 74 1.68 -18.81 -3.71
N LEU A 75 0.64 -18.25 -3.10
CA LEU A 75 -0.45 -17.53 -3.78
C LEU A 75 -0.45 -16.03 -3.47
N CYS A 76 0.10 -15.63 -2.32
CA CYS A 76 0.14 -14.24 -1.89
C CYS A 76 1.57 -13.74 -1.69
N VAL A 77 1.77 -12.46 -1.99
CA VAL A 77 2.95 -11.70 -1.58
C VAL A 77 2.51 -10.77 -0.45
N GLU A 78 3.10 -10.92 0.72
CA GLU A 78 2.94 -9.93 1.79
C GLU A 78 3.77 -8.70 1.44
N VAL A 79 3.15 -7.53 1.52
CA VAL A 79 3.84 -6.24 1.38
C VAL A 79 3.73 -5.49 2.70
N ARG A 80 4.87 -5.27 3.35
CA ARG A 80 4.97 -4.45 4.56
C ARG A 80 5.60 -3.11 4.22
N ILE A 81 4.97 -2.02 4.64
CA ILE A 81 5.46 -0.66 4.42
C ILE A 81 5.72 -0.03 5.78
N VAL A 82 6.98 0.17 6.12
CA VAL A 82 7.41 0.80 7.36
C VAL A 82 7.74 2.27 7.11
N ILE A 83 7.24 3.13 7.98
CA ILE A 83 7.52 4.56 7.99
C ILE A 83 8.07 4.90 9.38
N ASP A 84 9.38 5.12 9.45
CA ASP A 84 10.11 5.37 10.70
C ASP A 84 10.69 6.78 10.71
N ARG A 85 10.35 7.55 11.74
CA ARG A 85 10.86 8.89 12.05
C ARG A 85 10.83 9.87 10.87
N LEU A 86 9.76 9.87 10.09
CA LEU A 86 9.46 10.93 9.15
C LEU A 86 9.15 12.22 9.92
N LYS A 87 9.73 13.35 9.49
CA LYS A 87 9.50 14.63 10.17
C LYS A 87 8.04 15.05 10.09
N ALA A 88 7.41 15.16 11.25
CA ALA A 88 6.08 15.76 11.38
C ALA A 88 6.17 17.28 11.44
N LYS A 89 5.28 17.99 10.73
CA LYS A 89 5.19 19.46 10.79
C LYS A 89 4.55 19.96 12.09
N ASN A 90 3.60 19.20 12.62
CA ASN A 90 2.83 19.53 13.81
C ASN A 90 2.31 18.26 14.51
N GLN A 91 1.76 18.42 15.72
CA GLN A 91 1.25 17.32 16.57
C GLN A 91 0.09 16.51 15.96
N HIS A 92 -0.52 17.00 14.88
CA HIS A 92 -1.62 16.34 14.18
C HIS A 92 -1.22 15.85 12.79
N THR A 93 0.08 15.87 12.46
CA THR A 93 0.57 15.37 11.18
C THR A 93 0.26 13.89 11.06
N ARG A 94 -0.33 13.52 9.93
CA ARG A 94 -0.60 12.13 9.56
C ARG A 94 0.30 11.76 8.40
N VAL A 95 0.74 10.51 8.39
CA VAL A 95 1.40 9.92 7.24
C VAL A 95 0.48 8.85 6.68
N ALA A 96 0.41 8.76 5.37
CA ALA A 96 -0.43 7.82 4.66
C ALA A 96 0.31 7.35 3.40
N PRO A 97 0.57 6.04 3.24
CA PRO A 97 1.08 5.54 1.98
C PRO A 97 -0.01 5.64 0.90
N VAL A 98 0.44 5.95 -0.32
CA VAL A 98 -0.42 5.99 -1.50
C VAL A 98 0.10 4.95 -2.48
N LEU A 99 -0.74 3.95 -2.74
CA LEU A 99 -0.40 2.83 -3.62
C LEU A 99 -0.91 3.11 -5.03
N LEU A 100 -0.10 2.81 -6.04
CA LEU A 100 -0.58 2.79 -7.42
C LEU A 100 -1.18 1.42 -7.72
N VAL A 101 -2.50 1.35 -7.81
CA VAL A 101 -3.21 0.12 -8.23
C VAL A 101 -3.50 0.18 -9.72
N PHE A 102 -3.25 -0.91 -10.43
CA PHE A 102 -3.40 -0.95 -11.87
C PHE A 102 -3.85 -2.33 -12.36
N SER A 103 -4.39 -2.36 -13.59
CA SER A 103 -4.81 -3.58 -14.26
C SER A 103 -4.65 -3.44 -15.76
N ASN A 104 -4.39 -4.55 -16.44
CA ASN A 104 -4.17 -4.58 -17.88
C ASN A 104 -5.39 -4.16 -18.70
N GLN A 105 -6.58 -4.16 -18.09
CA GLN A 105 -7.79 -3.64 -18.70
C GLN A 105 -7.89 -2.12 -18.54
N SER A 106 -8.36 -1.48 -19.59
CA SER A 106 -8.67 -0.06 -19.62
C SER A 106 -9.75 0.32 -18.60
N MET A 107 -9.75 1.59 -18.19
CA MET A 107 -10.72 2.09 -17.22
C MET A 107 -11.04 3.55 -17.55
N GLU A 108 -12.33 3.81 -17.73
CA GLU A 108 -12.89 5.15 -17.93
C GLU A 108 -12.72 6.02 -16.68
N ASP A 109 -12.80 7.34 -16.81
CA ASP A 109 -12.58 8.29 -15.70
C ASP A 109 -13.57 8.14 -14.55
N ASP A 110 -14.79 7.71 -14.86
CA ASP A 110 -15.88 7.54 -13.91
C ASP A 110 -16.14 6.07 -13.52
N ASP A 111 -15.24 5.16 -13.91
CA ASP A 111 -15.20 3.76 -13.47
C ASP A 111 -14.14 3.55 -12.38
N ASP A 112 -14.22 2.43 -11.66
CA ASP A 112 -13.26 2.09 -10.60
C ASP A 112 -13.18 0.57 -10.36
N PHE A 113 -12.13 0.12 -9.67
CA PHE A 113 -12.04 -1.27 -9.20
C PHE A 113 -13.11 -1.56 -8.14
N VAL A 114 -13.68 -2.75 -8.19
CA VAL A 114 -14.62 -3.21 -7.15
C VAL A 114 -13.86 -3.36 -5.82
N GLN A 115 -14.40 -2.75 -4.78
CA GLN A 115 -13.92 -2.90 -3.41
C GLN A 115 -15.01 -3.49 -2.54
N VAL A 116 -14.66 -4.57 -1.83
CA VAL A 116 -15.56 -5.27 -0.92
C VAL A 116 -14.94 -5.39 0.46
N SER A 117 -15.77 -5.47 1.48
CA SER A 117 -15.34 -5.75 2.85
C SER A 117 -15.80 -7.15 3.23
N GLY A 118 -14.92 -7.91 3.89
CA GLY A 118 -15.22 -9.29 4.25
C GLY A 118 -14.26 -9.83 5.30
N TYR A 119 -14.66 -10.94 5.90
CA TYR A 119 -13.75 -11.73 6.71
C TYR A 119 -12.83 -12.54 5.80
N PRO A 120 -11.50 -12.53 6.02
CA PRO A 120 -10.61 -13.46 5.35
C PRO A 120 -11.01 -14.92 5.60
N GLN A 121 -10.56 -15.83 4.74
CA GLN A 121 -10.86 -17.27 4.89
C GLN A 121 -10.42 -17.79 6.26
N THR A 122 -9.27 -17.33 6.73
CA THR A 122 -8.78 -17.52 8.09
C THR A 122 -9.00 -16.21 8.86
N VAL A 123 -9.82 -16.24 9.91
CA VAL A 123 -9.97 -15.11 10.84
C VAL A 123 -9.68 -15.59 12.25
N SER A 124 -8.71 -14.95 12.89
CA SER A 124 -8.46 -15.08 14.33
C SER A 124 -8.97 -13.84 15.06
N ASP A 125 -9.40 -14.01 16.30
CA ASP A 125 -9.55 -12.87 17.20
C ASP A 125 -8.15 -12.30 17.49
N GLY A 126 -7.97 -11.01 17.21
CA GLY A 126 -6.76 -10.27 17.58
C GLY A 126 -7.04 -9.28 18.72
N PRO A 127 -6.04 -8.48 19.14
CA PRO A 127 -6.16 -7.63 20.33
C PRO A 127 -7.22 -6.52 20.24
N LEU A 128 -7.69 -6.17 19.04
CA LEU A 128 -8.82 -5.25 18.82
C LEU A 128 -10.16 -5.97 18.51
N GLY A 129 -10.24 -7.28 18.76
CA GLY A 129 -11.38 -8.11 18.38
C GLY A 129 -11.45 -8.38 16.88
N ARG A 130 -12.53 -8.99 16.40
CA ARG A 130 -12.65 -9.42 15.00
C ARG A 130 -12.87 -8.22 14.07
N LEU A 131 -11.96 -8.01 13.10
CA LEU A 131 -12.03 -6.91 12.13
C LEU A 131 -12.23 -7.43 10.70
N LEU A 132 -13.02 -6.69 9.91
CA LEU A 132 -13.18 -6.95 8.48
C LEU A 132 -11.95 -6.46 7.72
N SER A 133 -11.47 -7.26 6.76
CA SER A 133 -10.49 -6.80 5.78
C SER A 133 -11.21 -6.17 4.58
N GLN A 134 -10.54 -5.26 3.89
CA GLN A 134 -11.01 -4.71 2.63
C GLN A 134 -10.23 -5.34 1.48
N TYR A 135 -10.92 -5.64 0.39
CA TYR A 135 -10.37 -6.26 -0.79
C TYR A 135 -10.59 -5.35 -1.99
N ILE A 136 -9.55 -5.12 -2.79
CA ILE A 136 -9.67 -4.53 -4.12
C ILE A 136 -9.55 -5.67 -5.12
N LEU A 137 -10.57 -5.87 -5.95
CA LEU A 137 -10.58 -6.89 -7.00
C LEU A 137 -10.06 -6.27 -8.29
N LEU A 138 -8.86 -6.67 -8.72
CA LEU A 138 -8.09 -5.96 -9.76
C LEU A 138 -8.62 -6.19 -11.18
N ASP A 139 -9.46 -7.20 -11.39
CA ASP A 139 -10.09 -7.59 -12.66
C ASP A 139 -11.60 -7.27 -12.72
N LYS A 140 -12.20 -6.80 -11.62
CA LYS A 140 -13.61 -6.40 -11.58
C LYS A 140 -13.75 -4.89 -11.58
N ARG A 141 -14.84 -4.41 -12.18
CA ARG A 141 -15.15 -2.99 -12.35
C ARG A 141 -16.53 -2.66 -11.81
N VAL A 142 -16.72 -1.40 -11.38
CA VAL A 142 -18.01 -0.93 -10.86
C VAL A 142 -19.01 -0.72 -12.00
N LYS A 143 -18.57 -0.14 -13.13
CA LYS A 143 -19.45 0.14 -14.27
C LYS A 143 -19.50 -0.97 -15.28
N ALA A 144 -18.37 -1.65 -15.54
CA ALA A 144 -18.41 -2.83 -16.38
C ALA A 144 -19.02 -3.96 -15.54
N GLY A 145 -20.29 -4.31 -15.81
CA GLY A 145 -20.92 -5.55 -15.34
C GLY A 145 -20.24 -6.83 -15.86
N GLN A 146 -19.00 -6.72 -16.32
CA GLN A 146 -18.13 -7.80 -16.73
C GLN A 146 -17.53 -8.43 -15.47
N VAL A 147 -18.16 -9.50 -15.03
CA VAL A 147 -17.53 -10.48 -14.15
C VAL A 147 -16.56 -11.26 -15.04
N GLY A 148 -15.26 -11.01 -14.87
CA GLY A 148 -14.23 -11.83 -15.50
C GLY A 148 -14.33 -13.30 -15.08
N HIS A 149 -13.81 -14.16 -15.96
CA HIS A 149 -13.78 -15.64 -15.97
C HIS A 149 -13.67 -16.37 -14.60
N ASP A 150 -13.99 -17.67 -14.59
CA ASP A 150 -13.96 -18.63 -13.47
C ASP A 150 -12.62 -18.73 -12.68
N THR A 151 -11.58 -18.00 -13.08
CA THR A 151 -10.33 -17.86 -12.33
C THR A 151 -10.52 -16.90 -11.16
N PRO A 152 -10.04 -17.22 -9.95
CA PRO A 152 -10.11 -16.29 -8.84
C PRO A 152 -9.39 -14.98 -9.19
N PRO A 153 -10.05 -13.82 -8.99
CA PRO A 153 -9.50 -12.53 -9.36
C PRO A 153 -8.20 -12.25 -8.61
N ALA A 154 -7.21 -11.65 -9.27
CA ALA A 154 -6.10 -11.04 -8.54
C ALA A 154 -6.66 -9.94 -7.62
N TYR A 155 -6.21 -9.91 -6.36
CA TYR A 155 -6.74 -8.98 -5.36
C TYR A 155 -5.65 -8.37 -4.49
N ILE A 156 -5.99 -7.24 -3.89
CA ILE A 156 -5.23 -6.65 -2.78
C ILE A 156 -6.11 -6.79 -1.53
N GLN A 157 -5.59 -7.46 -0.51
CA GLN A 157 -6.22 -7.53 0.81
C GLN A 157 -5.48 -6.59 1.77
N SER A 158 -6.20 -5.65 2.36
CA SER A 158 -5.63 -4.76 3.39
C SER A 158 -5.64 -5.43 4.76
N VAL A 159 -4.51 -5.38 5.47
CA VAL A 159 -4.50 -5.62 6.92
C VAL A 159 -5.30 -4.50 7.59
N PRO A 160 -6.31 -4.78 8.43
CA PRO A 160 -7.17 -3.75 9.02
C PRO A 160 -6.51 -3.00 10.19
N VAL A 161 -5.22 -3.23 10.43
CA VAL A 161 -4.43 -2.62 11.48
C VAL A 161 -3.05 -2.23 10.98
N SER A 162 -2.49 -1.23 11.65
CA SER A 162 -1.10 -0.79 11.57
C SER A 162 -0.50 -0.84 12.97
N VAL A 163 0.81 -0.93 13.04
CA VAL A 163 1.55 -1.04 14.30
C VAL A 163 2.37 0.22 14.57
N THR A 164 2.42 0.66 15.82
CA THR A 164 3.11 1.90 16.23
C THR A 164 4.49 1.65 16.84
N ASN A 165 4.99 0.42 16.79
CA ASN A 165 6.33 0.04 17.23
C ASN A 165 6.92 -1.09 16.36
N PRO A 166 8.25 -1.23 16.30
CA PRO A 166 8.93 -2.27 15.51
C PRO A 166 8.67 -3.69 15.98
N ASP A 167 8.57 -3.86 17.30
CA ASP A 167 8.20 -5.10 17.98
C ASP A 167 6.80 -4.95 18.58
N PRO A 168 5.74 -5.10 17.75
CA PRO A 168 4.39 -5.15 18.25
C PRO A 168 4.23 -6.47 18.99
N GLY A 169 4.56 -6.48 20.28
CA GLY A 169 3.97 -7.46 21.18
C GLY A 169 2.44 -7.41 21.03
N SER A 170 1.73 -8.42 21.51
CA SER A 170 0.26 -8.54 21.38
C SER A 170 -0.55 -7.45 22.11
N ALA A 171 0.06 -6.32 22.48
CA ALA A 171 -0.52 -5.26 23.26
C ALA A 171 -1.33 -4.30 22.38
N SER A 172 -2.64 -4.24 22.63
CA SER A 172 -3.62 -3.44 21.89
C SER A 172 -3.27 -1.94 21.75
N HIS A 173 -2.54 -1.36 22.72
CA HIS A 173 -2.14 0.05 22.69
C HIS A 173 -1.15 0.39 21.56
N SER A 174 -0.44 -0.62 21.02
CA SER A 174 0.49 -0.49 19.90
C SER A 174 -0.18 -0.62 18.53
N LEU A 175 -1.50 -0.86 18.49
CA LEU A 175 -2.25 -1.10 17.26
C LEU A 175 -3.12 0.11 16.92
N ARG A 176 -3.22 0.44 15.63
CA ARG A 176 -4.10 1.49 15.09
C ARG A 176 -4.86 0.93 13.90
N LEU A 177 -6.12 1.34 13.72
CA LEU A 177 -6.89 0.92 12.56
C LEU A 177 -6.19 1.33 11.27
N ALA A 178 -6.18 0.46 10.28
CA ALA A 178 -5.75 0.76 8.93
C ALA A 178 -6.88 0.43 7.96
N ASN A 179 -7.13 1.33 7.00
CA ASN A 179 -8.17 1.12 6.02
C ASN A 179 -7.82 1.74 4.67
N LEU A 180 -8.32 1.12 3.61
CA LEU A 180 -8.30 1.70 2.27
C LEU A 180 -9.19 2.94 2.28
N GLY A 181 -8.58 4.08 1.97
CA GLY A 181 -9.23 5.38 1.83
C GLY A 181 -9.79 5.59 0.43
N TYR A 182 -9.98 6.86 0.07
CA TYR A 182 -10.46 7.22 -1.26
C TYR A 182 -9.45 6.80 -2.34
N ARG A 183 -9.95 6.43 -3.51
CA ARG A 183 -9.15 6.23 -4.72
C ARG A 183 -9.23 7.44 -5.61
N LYS A 184 -8.07 7.89 -6.10
CA LYS A 184 -7.96 9.01 -7.02
C LYS A 184 -7.65 8.51 -8.42
N LEU A 185 -8.27 9.15 -9.41
CA LEU A 185 -7.83 9.08 -10.79
C LEU A 185 -6.39 9.59 -10.94
N VAL A 186 -5.56 8.83 -11.64
CA VAL A 186 -4.27 9.30 -12.13
C VAL A 186 -4.56 10.21 -13.33
N LYS A 187 -4.65 11.52 -13.10
CA LYS A 187 -4.89 12.52 -14.18
C LYS A 187 -3.66 12.57 -15.07
N HIS A 188 -3.78 12.63 -16.40
CA HIS A 188 -2.66 12.42 -17.34
C HIS A 188 -1.93 13.65 -17.92
N SER A 189 -2.35 14.88 -17.65
CA SER A 189 -1.57 16.05 -18.13
C SER A 189 -0.21 16.15 -17.40
N GLY A 190 0.88 15.72 -18.07
CA GLY A 190 2.24 15.73 -17.51
C GLY A 190 2.63 14.51 -16.67
N THR A 191 1.76 13.50 -16.62
CA THR A 191 1.85 12.40 -15.64
C THR A 191 2.80 11.29 -16.04
N ALA A 192 3.01 11.10 -17.35
CA ALA A 192 4.09 10.28 -17.90
C ALA A 192 5.44 10.63 -17.25
N LYS A 193 5.72 11.91 -16.99
CA LYS A 193 6.97 12.34 -16.35
C LYS A 193 7.06 11.90 -14.90
N LYS A 194 5.98 12.05 -14.12
CA LYS A 194 5.95 11.68 -12.69
C LYS A 194 6.20 10.18 -12.48
N TYR A 195 5.60 9.32 -13.31
CA TYR A 195 5.73 7.86 -13.19
C TYR A 195 6.74 7.24 -14.16
N SER A 196 7.50 8.06 -14.91
CA SER A 196 8.45 7.60 -15.95
C SER A 196 9.49 6.59 -15.46
N ARG A 197 9.82 6.61 -14.16
CA ARG A 197 10.76 5.70 -13.51
C ARG A 197 10.09 4.55 -12.75
N SER A 198 8.79 4.37 -12.90
CA SER A 198 8.05 3.28 -12.24
C SER A 198 8.13 1.98 -13.05
N LEU A 199 8.09 0.84 -12.35
CA LEU A 199 8.02 -0.48 -12.99
C LEU A 199 6.78 -0.63 -13.87
N VAL A 200 5.66 0.00 -13.49
CA VAL A 200 4.41 -0.02 -14.27
C VAL A 200 4.63 0.64 -15.63
N TYR A 201 5.28 1.81 -15.66
CA TYR A 201 5.64 2.48 -16.90
C TYR A 201 6.63 1.65 -17.73
N ALA A 202 7.63 1.04 -17.08
CA ALA A 202 8.59 0.17 -17.77
C ALA A 202 7.94 -1.07 -18.41
N TYR A 203 6.92 -1.64 -17.77
CA TYR A 203 6.22 -2.84 -18.26
C TYR A 203 5.16 -2.52 -19.33
N TYR A 204 4.34 -1.50 -19.11
CA TYR A 204 3.22 -1.17 -19.99
C TYR A 204 3.51 -0.08 -21.02
N GLY A 205 4.63 0.64 -20.87
CA GLY A 205 5.03 1.73 -21.75
C GLY A 205 3.92 2.77 -21.92
N ASP A 206 3.66 3.14 -23.17
CA ASP A 206 2.67 4.16 -23.52
C ASP A 206 1.23 3.78 -23.15
N ARG A 207 0.93 2.49 -22.93
CA ARG A 207 -0.39 2.05 -22.46
C ARG A 207 -0.71 2.57 -21.06
N PHE A 208 0.29 2.99 -20.28
CA PHE A 208 0.06 3.68 -18.99
C PHE A 208 -0.40 5.13 -19.17
N ASN A 209 -0.07 5.77 -20.30
CA ASN A 209 -0.39 7.16 -20.59
C ASN A 209 -1.82 7.27 -21.13
N GLN A 210 -2.84 7.14 -20.27
CA GLN A 210 -4.24 7.19 -20.74
C GLN A 210 -4.56 8.59 -21.31
N VAL A 211 -5.08 8.66 -22.52
CA VAL A 211 -5.50 9.92 -23.13
C VAL A 211 -6.97 10.18 -22.79
N HIS A 212 -7.26 11.17 -21.93
CA HIS A 212 -8.63 11.52 -21.49
C HIS A 212 -9.46 12.28 -22.55
N GLN A 213 -9.33 11.91 -23.83
CA GLN A 213 -10.06 12.53 -24.94
C GLN A 213 -10.55 11.48 -25.95
N GLY A 214 -11.10 10.35 -25.48
CA GLY A 214 -11.64 9.32 -26.34
C GLY A 214 -11.81 7.98 -25.62
N SER A 215 -11.94 6.90 -26.40
CA SER A 215 -11.93 5.53 -25.87
C SER A 215 -10.61 5.27 -25.15
N HIS A 216 -10.68 4.77 -23.91
CA HIS A 216 -9.51 4.31 -23.17
C HIS A 216 -9.05 2.91 -23.59
N GLU A 217 -9.63 2.34 -24.64
CA GLU A 217 -9.25 1.03 -25.18
C GLU A 217 -7.75 0.96 -25.51
N GLY A 218 -7.12 -0.13 -25.08
CA GLY A 218 -5.67 -0.33 -25.23
C GLY A 218 -4.82 0.24 -24.10
N TYR A 219 -5.37 1.06 -23.20
CA TYR A 219 -4.64 1.60 -22.04
C TYR A 219 -4.82 0.74 -20.77
N VAL A 220 -3.95 0.94 -19.79
CA VAL A 220 -3.98 0.31 -18.45
C VAL A 220 -4.85 1.14 -17.53
N GLY A 221 -5.82 0.53 -16.85
CA GLY A 221 -6.58 1.18 -15.79
C GLY A 221 -5.71 1.40 -14.56
N ALA A 222 -5.55 2.64 -14.10
CA ALA A 222 -4.72 2.97 -12.94
C ALA A 222 -5.40 3.96 -11.98
N ARG A 223 -5.19 3.77 -10.66
CA ARG A 223 -5.70 4.64 -9.58
C ARG A 223 -4.68 4.80 -8.47
N GLU A 224 -4.66 5.96 -7.82
CA GLU A 224 -3.93 6.16 -6.56
C GLU A 224 -4.85 5.75 -5.39
N GLN A 225 -4.52 4.65 -4.70
CA GLN A 225 -5.22 4.17 -3.51
C GLN A 225 -4.55 4.72 -2.25
N PHE A 226 -5.24 5.58 -1.51
CA PHE A 226 -4.77 6.06 -0.22
C PHE A 226 -4.98 4.98 0.85
N VAL A 227 -4.01 4.78 1.74
CA VAL A 227 -4.16 3.95 2.93
C VAL A 227 -4.19 4.86 4.14
N ASN A 228 -5.31 4.87 4.84
CA ASN A 228 -5.45 5.61 6.09
C ASN A 228 -4.88 4.79 7.24
N LEU A 229 -4.05 5.44 8.04
CA LEU A 229 -3.48 4.90 9.25
C LEU A 229 -4.03 5.70 10.44
N GLY A 230 -4.54 4.99 11.45
CA GLY A 230 -5.18 5.57 12.61
C GLY A 230 -6.48 6.32 12.32
N THR A 231 -6.96 7.05 13.33
CA THR A 231 -8.19 7.86 13.25
C THR A 231 -7.85 9.35 13.16
N PRO A 232 -8.76 10.20 12.65
CA PRO A 232 -8.51 11.63 12.58
C PRO A 232 -8.15 12.22 13.95
N LYS A 233 -7.04 12.98 14.00
CA LYS A 233 -6.52 13.69 15.18
C LYS A 233 -5.98 12.80 16.32
N ASP A 234 -5.80 11.50 16.10
CA ASP A 234 -5.24 10.62 17.15
C ASP A 234 -3.77 10.93 17.50
N GLY A 235 -3.04 11.61 16.60
CA GLY A 235 -1.65 12.02 16.80
C GLY A 235 -0.67 10.86 16.94
N PHE A 236 -1.08 9.63 16.60
CA PHE A 236 -0.32 8.44 16.98
C PHE A 236 1.09 8.46 16.36
N TYR A 237 1.19 8.84 15.09
CA TYR A 237 2.44 8.84 14.37
C TYR A 237 3.43 9.84 14.96
N VAL A 238 2.97 11.02 15.38
CA VAL A 238 3.85 12.02 16.00
C VAL A 238 4.34 11.55 17.36
N ALA A 239 3.52 10.79 18.09
CA ALA A 239 3.90 10.24 19.39
C ALA A 239 4.89 9.06 19.27
N SER A 240 4.71 8.17 18.29
CA SER A 240 5.56 6.99 18.10
C SER A 240 6.75 7.22 17.18
N ASN A 241 6.66 8.19 16.28
CA ASN A 241 7.49 8.33 15.09
C ASN A 241 7.54 7.04 14.25
N TYR A 242 6.52 6.20 14.30
CA TYR A 242 6.56 4.88 13.67
C TYR A 242 5.18 4.41 13.24
N SER A 243 5.11 3.86 12.03
CA SER A 243 3.98 3.07 11.54
C SER A 243 4.47 1.94 10.63
N ALA A 244 3.86 0.77 10.70
CA ALA A 244 4.01 -0.30 9.71
C ALA A 244 2.69 -1.00 9.41
#